data_AF-R7FHZ0-F1
#
_entry.id   AF-R7FHZ0-F1
#
_cell.length_a   1.000
_cell.length_b   1.000
_cell.length_c   1.000
_cell.angle_alpha   90.00
_cell.angle_beta   90.00
_cell.angle_gamma   90.00
#
_symmetry.space_group_name_H-M   'P 1'
#
loop_
_entity.id
_entity.type
_entity.pdbx_description
1 polymer ?
#
loop_
_entity_poly.entity_id
_entity_poly.type
_entity_poly.pdbx_seq_one_letter_code
_entity_poly.pdbx_strand_id
1 'polypeptide(L)'
;MSVFNFFPEGWKNEKIESTNGILQGFVTNCDKDFNLHVELENGEKGIIPREEVEAINVDENGIPKANLCEGKVHKFVQFKLKEKDGDNLIFSRKDVQNQVLDCVKKDLKEGECIKGIVKNITPYGAFIDIGGGIVGLAYIEDLSVARIKSPYERLKIGQNVNIVVKSINRENGKISLSYKDTLGTWEENAQKFSVGMNVKGIIRETEKNKNGVFIEITPNLVGMAEYREGLEYGKTVDVHIKKIDYDKKKIKLVIR
;
A
#
# COMPACT_ATOMS: atom_id res chain seq x y z
N MET A 1 20.48 7.41 2.15
CA MET A 1 19.43 7.52 1.11
C MET A 1 18.85 6.12 0.90
N SER A 2 17.54 5.99 0.73
CA SER A 2 16.91 4.70 0.41
C SER A 2 17.45 4.20 -0.92
N VAL A 3 17.78 2.90 -0.99
CA VAL A 3 18.27 2.26 -2.22
C VAL A 3 17.09 1.90 -3.14
N PHE A 4 15.88 1.84 -2.59
CA PHE A 4 14.67 1.47 -3.30
C PHE A 4 14.03 2.69 -3.97
N ASN A 5 14.31 2.86 -5.27
CA ASN A 5 13.80 3.96 -6.08
C ASN A 5 12.86 3.46 -7.19
N PHE A 6 11.88 2.64 -6.83
CA PHE A 6 10.82 2.21 -7.74
C PHE A 6 9.50 2.88 -7.40
N PHE A 7 8.65 3.02 -8.42
CA PHE A 7 7.32 3.59 -8.28
C PHE A 7 6.25 2.58 -8.70
N PRO A 8 5.09 2.52 -8.04
CA PRO A 8 3.99 1.65 -8.43
C PRO A 8 3.48 1.92 -9.85
N GLU A 9 2.88 0.92 -10.50
CA GLU A 9 2.24 1.10 -11.81
C GLU A 9 1.05 2.08 -11.69
N GLY A 10 1.04 3.12 -12.52
CA GLY A 10 0.04 4.19 -12.51
C GLY A 10 0.37 5.34 -11.57
N TRP A 11 1.61 5.42 -11.06
CA TRP A 11 2.06 6.57 -10.29
C TRP A 11 2.11 7.83 -11.18
N LYS A 12 1.29 8.83 -10.83
CA LYS A 12 1.16 10.11 -11.56
C LYS A 12 2.16 11.13 -11.02
N ASN A 13 3.40 11.11 -11.48
CA ASN A 13 4.34 12.21 -11.26
C ASN A 13 5.35 12.29 -12.42
N GLU A 14 5.75 13.52 -12.75
CA GLU A 14 6.47 13.91 -13.96
C GLU A 14 7.76 13.09 -14.20
N LYS A 15 7.84 12.47 -15.38
CA LYS A 15 9.00 11.77 -15.96
C LYS A 15 9.49 10.54 -15.18
N ILE A 16 8.68 9.46 -15.21
CA ILE A 16 9.21 8.10 -14.97
C ILE A 16 10.32 7.75 -15.99
N GLU A 17 10.36 8.44 -17.15
CA GLU A 17 11.33 8.27 -18.24
C GLU A 17 12.82 8.17 -17.85
N SER A 18 13.25 8.62 -16.68
CA SER A 18 14.67 8.64 -16.29
C SER A 18 15.07 7.75 -15.11
N THR A 19 14.17 6.95 -14.53
CA THR A 19 14.57 6.08 -13.40
C THR A 19 14.95 4.68 -13.90
N ASN A 20 16.25 4.42 -14.06
CA ASN A 20 16.82 3.13 -14.46
C ASN A 20 16.32 2.58 -15.82
N GLY A 21 15.92 3.46 -16.74
CA GLY A 21 15.40 3.07 -18.06
C GLY A 21 14.01 2.42 -18.02
N ILE A 22 13.28 2.56 -16.89
CA ILE A 22 11.90 2.11 -16.77
C ILE A 22 11.00 3.17 -17.39
N LEU A 23 10.14 2.74 -18.30
CA LEU A 23 9.10 3.55 -18.92
C LEU A 23 7.74 3.14 -18.36
N GLN A 24 6.73 3.99 -18.55
CA GLN A 24 5.34 3.69 -18.24
C GLN A 24 4.47 4.06 -19.43
N GLY A 25 3.47 3.22 -19.71
CA GLY A 25 2.50 3.45 -20.78
C GLY A 25 1.14 2.90 -20.41
N PHE A 26 0.11 3.39 -21.10
CA PHE A 26 -1.26 2.94 -20.95
C PHE A 26 -1.52 1.75 -21.88
N VAL A 27 -2.02 0.64 -21.34
CA VAL A 27 -2.40 -0.53 -22.14
C VAL A 27 -3.72 -0.23 -22.84
N THR A 28 -3.67 -0.06 -24.15
CA THR A 28 -4.84 0.28 -24.97
C THR A 28 -5.71 -0.94 -25.23
N ASN A 29 -5.10 -2.09 -25.54
CA ASN A 29 -5.78 -3.35 -25.81
C ASN A 29 -4.85 -4.56 -25.62
N CYS A 30 -5.43 -5.75 -25.67
CA CYS A 30 -4.76 -7.05 -25.65
C CYS A 30 -5.21 -7.83 -26.89
N ASP A 31 -4.27 -8.30 -27.71
CA ASP A 31 -4.59 -9.01 -28.96
C ASP A 31 -4.97 -10.49 -28.72
N LYS A 32 -5.27 -11.21 -29.80
CA LYS A 32 -5.65 -12.64 -29.78
C LYS A 32 -4.54 -13.57 -29.29
N ASP A 33 -3.29 -13.13 -29.37
CA ASP A 33 -2.10 -13.87 -28.94
C ASP A 33 -1.69 -13.44 -27.51
N PHE A 34 -2.51 -12.59 -26.88
CA PHE A 34 -2.34 -11.98 -25.56
C PHE A 34 -1.13 -11.06 -25.42
N ASN A 35 -0.70 -10.45 -26.52
CA ASN A 35 0.26 -9.34 -26.47
C ASN A 35 -0.46 -8.05 -26.06
N LEU A 36 0.22 -7.23 -25.28
CA LEU A 36 -0.31 -5.94 -24.84
C LEU A 36 0.16 -4.83 -25.77
N HIS A 37 -0.78 -4.03 -26.29
CA HIS A 37 -0.47 -2.81 -27.03
C HIS A 37 -0.45 -1.63 -26.07
N VAL A 38 0.69 -0.96 -25.96
CA VAL A 38 0.91 0.15 -25.03
C VAL A 38 1.13 1.46 -25.77
N GLU A 39 0.60 2.53 -25.22
CA GLU A 39 0.80 3.91 -25.69
C GLU A 39 1.50 4.72 -24.59
N LEU A 40 2.61 5.35 -24.95
CA LEU A 40 3.38 6.22 -24.08
C LEU A 40 2.79 7.64 -24.05
N GLU A 41 3.15 8.44 -23.06
CA GLU A 41 2.65 9.83 -22.93
C GLU A 41 3.05 10.72 -24.12
N ASN A 42 4.16 10.42 -24.79
CA ASN A 42 4.63 11.11 -25.99
C ASN A 42 3.89 10.67 -27.28
N GLY A 43 2.94 9.74 -27.18
CA GLY A 43 2.17 9.20 -28.30
C GLY A 43 2.84 8.05 -29.06
N GLU A 44 4.07 7.67 -28.69
CA GLU A 44 4.70 6.47 -29.24
C GLU A 44 3.95 5.21 -28.80
N LYS A 45 3.97 4.19 -29.67
CA LYS A 45 3.28 2.93 -29.44
C LYS A 45 4.27 1.78 -29.48
N GLY A 46 3.99 0.75 -28.71
CA GLY A 46 4.73 -0.49 -28.77
C GLY A 46 3.94 -1.68 -28.26
N ILE A 47 4.61 -2.82 -28.21
CA ILE A 47 4.02 -4.11 -27.89
C ILE A 47 4.81 -4.74 -26.74
N ILE A 48 4.11 -5.28 -25.75
CA ILE A 48 4.69 -6.21 -24.78
C ILE A 48 4.22 -7.61 -25.19
N PRO A 49 5.11 -8.46 -25.75
CA PRO A 49 4.77 -9.84 -26.08
C PRO A 49 4.27 -10.58 -24.84
N ARG A 50 3.38 -11.56 -25.03
CA ARG A 50 2.77 -12.32 -23.92
C ARG A 50 3.81 -12.83 -22.91
N GLU A 51 4.92 -13.41 -23.39
CA GLU A 51 6.02 -13.94 -22.56
C GLU A 51 6.78 -12.89 -21.73
N GLU A 52 6.60 -11.61 -22.08
CA GLU A 52 7.22 -10.44 -21.44
C GLU A 52 6.25 -9.70 -20.51
N VAL A 53 5.01 -10.16 -20.36
CA VAL A 53 3.99 -9.47 -19.54
C VAL A 53 4.21 -9.67 -18.05
N GLU A 54 4.62 -10.87 -17.59
CA GLU A 54 4.65 -11.20 -16.16
C GLU A 54 5.82 -12.14 -15.82
N ALA A 55 6.49 -11.87 -14.69
CA ALA A 55 7.60 -12.66 -14.19
C ALA A 55 7.20 -13.70 -13.13
N ILE A 56 6.11 -13.46 -12.39
CA ILE A 56 5.79 -14.22 -11.17
C ILE A 56 4.78 -15.34 -11.43
N ASN A 57 3.67 -15.01 -12.08
CA ASN A 57 2.53 -15.92 -12.22
C ASN A 57 2.48 -16.52 -13.63
N VAL A 58 3.48 -17.35 -13.92
CA VAL A 58 3.67 -18.01 -15.22
C VAL A 58 3.46 -19.52 -15.13
N ASP A 59 3.21 -20.16 -16.27
CA ASP A 59 3.20 -21.62 -16.37
C ASP A 59 4.62 -22.23 -16.43
N GLU A 60 4.69 -23.54 -16.62
CA GLU A 60 5.95 -24.29 -16.70
C GLU A 60 6.89 -23.85 -17.85
N ASN A 61 6.34 -23.21 -18.88
CA ASN A 61 7.09 -22.67 -20.02
C ASN A 61 7.41 -21.18 -19.84
N GLY A 62 7.08 -20.59 -18.68
CA GLY A 62 7.30 -19.17 -18.43
C GLY A 62 6.28 -18.26 -19.11
N ILE A 63 5.15 -18.81 -19.58
CA ILE A 63 4.10 -18.05 -20.27
C ILE A 63 3.03 -17.60 -19.27
N PRO A 64 2.66 -16.30 -19.23
CA PRO A 64 1.57 -15.81 -18.41
C PRO A 64 0.20 -16.34 -18.86
N LYS A 65 -0.70 -16.55 -17.90
CA LYS A 65 -2.11 -16.88 -18.20
C LYS A 65 -2.80 -15.71 -18.91
N ALA A 66 -3.72 -16.03 -19.82
CA ALA A 66 -4.50 -15.06 -20.60
C ALA A 66 -5.14 -13.96 -19.74
N ASN A 67 -5.81 -14.35 -18.66
CA ASN A 67 -6.49 -13.42 -17.76
C ASN A 67 -5.56 -12.40 -17.07
N LEU A 68 -4.26 -12.73 -16.92
CA LEU A 68 -3.28 -11.78 -16.40
C LEU A 68 -2.98 -10.68 -17.42
N CYS A 69 -2.95 -11.02 -18.71
CA CYS A 69 -2.71 -10.09 -19.81
C CYS A 69 -3.95 -9.21 -20.01
N GLU A 70 -5.13 -9.82 -20.18
CA GLU A 70 -6.40 -9.12 -20.34
C GLU A 70 -6.69 -8.20 -19.15
N GLY A 71 -6.36 -8.63 -17.94
CA GLY A 71 -6.52 -7.85 -16.71
C GLY A 71 -5.67 -6.58 -16.66
N LYS A 72 -4.71 -6.37 -17.58
CA LYS A 72 -3.91 -5.14 -17.71
C LYS A 72 -4.51 -4.13 -18.68
N VAL A 73 -5.49 -4.51 -19.50
CA VAL A 73 -6.14 -3.56 -20.43
C VAL A 73 -6.75 -2.40 -19.66
N HIS A 74 -6.59 -1.18 -20.20
CA HIS A 74 -6.99 0.09 -19.60
C HIS A 74 -6.30 0.42 -18.27
N LYS A 75 -5.08 -0.10 -18.06
CA LYS A 75 -4.24 0.23 -16.91
C LYS A 75 -2.89 0.72 -17.39
N PHE A 76 -2.24 1.53 -16.56
CA PHE A 76 -0.83 1.83 -16.74
C PHE A 76 0.01 0.63 -16.31
N VAL A 77 1.05 0.34 -17.08
CA VAL A 77 2.07 -0.67 -16.77
C VAL A 77 3.46 -0.10 -16.98
N GLN A 78 4.43 -0.65 -16.27
CA GLN A 78 5.83 -0.26 -16.40
C GLN A 78 6.62 -1.31 -17.18
N PHE A 79 7.54 -0.87 -18.02
CA PHE A 79 8.31 -1.73 -18.90
C PHE A 79 9.66 -1.13 -19.29
N LYS A 80 10.55 -1.94 -19.82
CA LYS A 80 11.80 -1.52 -20.47
C LYS A 80 11.74 -1.76 -21.97
N LEU A 81 12.48 -0.96 -22.74
CA LEU A 81 12.73 -1.28 -24.15
C LEU A 81 13.61 -2.53 -24.24
N LYS A 82 13.11 -3.56 -24.92
CA LYS A 82 13.80 -4.83 -25.13
C LYS A 82 14.47 -4.87 -26.50
N GLU A 83 13.71 -4.50 -27.54
CA GLU A 83 14.18 -4.48 -28.91
C GLU A 83 13.44 -3.40 -29.70
N LYS A 84 14.08 -2.92 -30.77
CA LYS A 84 13.48 -2.05 -31.77
C LYS A 84 13.62 -2.71 -33.14
N ASP A 85 12.50 -3.09 -33.74
CA ASP A 85 12.43 -3.66 -35.09
C ASP A 85 11.80 -2.64 -36.04
N GLY A 86 12.64 -1.88 -36.74
CA GLY A 86 12.22 -0.73 -37.52
C GLY A 86 11.54 0.33 -36.64
N ASP A 87 10.26 0.59 -36.89
CA ASP A 87 9.43 1.51 -36.10
C ASP A 87 8.68 0.83 -34.95
N ASN A 88 8.75 -0.51 -34.85
CA ASN A 88 8.08 -1.27 -33.80
C ASN A 88 8.94 -1.30 -32.52
N LEU A 89 8.37 -0.82 -31.42
CA LEU A 89 8.99 -0.89 -30.11
C LEU A 89 8.50 -2.13 -29.37
N ILE A 90 9.44 -3.02 -29.00
CA ILE A 90 9.16 -4.21 -28.21
C ILE A 90 9.60 -3.94 -26.78
N PHE A 91 8.66 -4.14 -25.85
CA PHE A 91 8.84 -3.81 -24.44
C PHE A 91 8.78 -5.06 -23.55
N SER A 92 9.43 -4.98 -22.39
CA SER A 92 9.36 -5.99 -21.35
C SER A 92 8.93 -5.44 -20.00
N ARG A 93 7.75 -5.86 -19.56
CA ARG A 93 7.27 -5.63 -18.19
C ARG A 93 7.94 -6.60 -17.21
N LYS A 94 8.17 -7.84 -17.66
CA LYS A 94 8.90 -8.89 -16.94
C LYS A 94 10.27 -8.43 -16.46
N ASP A 95 11.02 -7.71 -17.29
CA ASP A 95 12.34 -7.19 -16.92
C ASP A 95 12.28 -6.16 -15.77
N VAL A 96 11.23 -5.33 -15.74
CA VAL A 96 11.01 -4.40 -14.62
C VAL A 96 10.69 -5.17 -13.35
N GLN A 97 9.82 -6.17 -13.43
CA GLN A 97 9.49 -7.02 -12.29
C GLN A 97 10.71 -7.75 -11.73
N ASN A 98 11.54 -8.35 -12.60
CA ASN A 98 12.77 -9.01 -12.20
C ASN A 98 13.74 -8.03 -11.53
N GLN A 99 13.91 -6.82 -12.08
CA GLN A 99 14.76 -5.80 -11.47
C GLN A 99 14.26 -5.38 -10.07
N VAL A 100 12.95 -5.17 -9.91
CA VAL A 100 12.38 -4.82 -8.61
C VAL A 100 12.53 -5.97 -7.62
N LEU A 101 12.27 -7.22 -8.04
CA LEU A 101 12.46 -8.40 -7.20
C LEU A 101 13.91 -8.58 -6.76
N ASP A 102 14.88 -8.36 -7.66
CA ASP A 102 16.29 -8.41 -7.31
C ASP A 102 16.65 -7.36 -6.25
N CYS A 103 16.14 -6.14 -6.41
CA CYS A 103 16.33 -5.08 -5.41
C CYS A 103 15.66 -5.45 -4.08
N VAL A 104 14.44 -6.00 -4.10
CA VAL A 104 13.75 -6.51 -2.90
C VAL A 104 14.58 -7.59 -2.20
N LYS A 105 15.22 -8.48 -2.97
CA LYS A 105 16.02 -9.59 -2.42
C LYS A 105 17.41 -9.18 -1.95
N LYS A 106 18.00 -8.11 -2.47
CA LYS A 106 19.40 -7.76 -2.17
C LYS A 106 19.53 -6.47 -1.36
N ASP A 107 18.76 -5.44 -1.72
CA ASP A 107 19.06 -4.07 -1.33
C ASP A 107 18.01 -3.45 -0.42
N LEU A 108 16.73 -3.76 -0.62
CA LEU A 108 15.63 -3.25 0.21
C LEU A 108 15.82 -3.71 1.66
N LYS A 109 15.66 -2.79 2.62
CA LYS A 109 15.80 -3.09 4.05
C LYS A 109 14.48 -2.96 4.79
N GLU A 110 14.36 -3.75 5.85
CA GLU A 110 13.29 -3.60 6.84
C GLU A 110 13.40 -2.22 7.51
N GLY A 111 12.25 -1.62 7.81
CA GLY A 111 12.13 -0.25 8.32
C GLY A 111 12.16 0.85 7.25
N GLU A 112 12.48 0.54 5.99
CA GLU A 112 12.43 1.55 4.93
C GLU A 112 10.98 1.99 4.64
N CYS A 113 10.79 3.30 4.51
CA CYS A 113 9.51 3.89 4.09
C CYS A 113 9.53 4.09 2.58
N ILE A 114 8.60 3.43 1.88
CA ILE A 114 8.49 3.44 0.43
C ILE A 114 7.10 3.92 -0.01
N LYS A 115 6.97 4.24 -1.29
CA LYS A 115 5.69 4.64 -1.90
C LYS A 115 4.95 3.41 -2.41
N GLY A 116 3.63 3.43 -2.29
CA GLY A 116 2.77 2.33 -2.71
C GLY A 116 1.42 2.78 -3.28
N ILE A 117 0.81 1.93 -4.10
CA ILE A 117 -0.59 2.06 -4.53
C ILE A 117 -1.36 0.83 -4.10
N VAL A 118 -2.46 1.03 -3.37
CA VAL A 118 -3.34 -0.07 -2.96
C VAL A 118 -4.00 -0.69 -4.19
N LYS A 119 -3.69 -1.96 -4.50
CA LYS A 119 -4.24 -2.66 -5.67
C LYS A 119 -5.47 -3.48 -5.32
N ASN A 120 -5.49 -4.08 -4.13
CA ASN A 120 -6.61 -4.90 -3.68
C ASN A 120 -6.73 -4.87 -2.15
N ILE A 121 -7.95 -5.03 -1.64
CA ILE A 121 -8.24 -5.14 -0.22
C ILE A 121 -9.02 -6.43 0.03
N THR A 122 -8.55 -7.23 0.98
CA THR A 122 -9.21 -8.43 1.49
C THR A 122 -9.59 -8.23 2.95
N PRO A 123 -10.43 -9.08 3.57
CA PRO A 123 -10.76 -8.95 4.99
C PRO A 123 -9.54 -8.98 5.93
N TYR A 124 -8.47 -9.69 5.55
CA TYR A 124 -7.28 -9.85 6.37
C TYR A 124 -6.16 -8.83 6.08
N GLY A 125 -6.29 -8.00 5.04
CA GLY A 125 -5.23 -7.05 4.70
C GLY A 125 -5.40 -6.34 3.37
N ALA A 126 -4.34 -5.66 2.94
CA ALA A 126 -4.29 -4.91 1.68
C ALA A 126 -3.03 -5.28 0.89
N PHE A 127 -3.21 -5.54 -0.41
CA PHE A 127 -2.11 -5.71 -1.36
C PHE A 127 -1.75 -4.35 -1.94
N ILE A 128 -0.50 -3.95 -1.75
CA ILE A 128 0.02 -2.65 -2.15
C ILE A 128 1.14 -2.90 -3.15
N ASP A 129 0.98 -2.38 -4.37
CA ASP A 129 2.06 -2.33 -5.36
C ASP A 129 3.10 -1.33 -4.89
N ILE A 130 4.34 -1.77 -4.82
CA ILE A 130 5.48 -0.99 -4.33
C ILE A 130 6.43 -0.59 -5.46
N GLY A 131 6.22 -1.09 -6.69
CA GLY A 131 7.15 -0.88 -7.79
C GLY A 131 7.03 -1.94 -8.87
N GLY A 132 6.95 -1.56 -10.14
CA GLY A 132 6.98 -2.50 -11.26
C GLY A 132 5.84 -3.55 -11.26
N GLY A 133 4.77 -3.31 -10.50
CA GLY A 133 3.69 -4.27 -10.30
C GLY A 133 4.03 -5.40 -9.32
N ILE A 134 5.12 -5.28 -8.56
CA ILE A 134 5.44 -6.14 -7.41
C ILE A 134 4.59 -5.68 -6.22
N VAL A 135 3.87 -6.61 -5.61
CA VAL A 135 2.96 -6.34 -4.49
C VAL A 135 3.51 -6.86 -3.17
N GLY A 136 3.42 -6.04 -2.13
CA GLY A 136 3.55 -6.47 -0.74
C GLY A 136 2.19 -6.55 -0.05
N LEU A 137 2.13 -7.24 1.08
CA LEU A 137 0.91 -7.41 1.88
C LEU A 137 1.03 -6.64 3.20
N ALA A 138 0.08 -5.76 3.47
CA ALA A 138 -0.13 -5.20 4.80
C ALA A 138 -1.31 -5.93 5.47
N TYR A 139 -1.03 -6.69 6.52
CA TYR A 139 -2.07 -7.34 7.32
C TYR A 139 -2.91 -6.31 8.08
N ILE A 140 -4.16 -6.64 8.41
CA ILE A 140 -5.08 -5.71 9.08
C ILE A 140 -4.51 -5.17 10.40
N GLU A 141 -3.74 -5.98 11.14
CA GLU A 141 -3.05 -5.59 12.37
C GLU A 141 -1.92 -4.58 12.12
N ASP A 142 -1.39 -4.52 10.90
CA ASP A 142 -0.34 -3.60 10.47
C ASP A 142 -0.89 -2.36 9.76
N LEU A 143 -2.21 -2.27 9.59
CA LEU A 143 -2.89 -1.08 9.07
C LEU A 143 -3.22 -0.05 10.14
N SER A 144 -3.35 -0.47 11.41
CA SER A 144 -3.85 0.40 12.46
C SER A 144 -3.34 -0.03 13.83
N VAL A 145 -3.06 0.94 14.70
CA VAL A 145 -2.80 0.68 16.13
C VAL A 145 -4.09 0.44 16.89
N ALA A 146 -5.16 1.16 16.55
CA ALA A 146 -6.49 0.82 17.02
C ALA A 146 -6.99 -0.44 16.34
N ARG A 147 -7.72 -1.30 17.06
CA ARG A 147 -8.41 -2.43 16.45
C ARG A 147 -9.45 -1.92 15.45
N ILE A 148 -9.35 -2.37 14.20
CA ILE A 148 -10.29 -2.08 13.12
C ILE A 148 -11.00 -3.36 12.68
N LYS A 149 -12.22 -3.26 12.17
CA LYS A 149 -13.00 -4.40 11.67
C LYS A 149 -12.76 -4.67 10.19
N SER A 150 -12.32 -3.65 9.45
CA SER A 150 -12.05 -3.76 8.02
C SER A 150 -10.86 -2.90 7.59
N PRO A 151 -9.97 -3.40 6.72
CA PRO A 151 -8.92 -2.58 6.11
C PRO A 151 -9.41 -1.33 5.37
N TYR A 152 -10.67 -1.33 4.89
CA TYR A 152 -11.31 -0.19 4.24
C TYR A 152 -11.45 1.04 5.15
N GLU A 153 -11.28 0.87 6.47
CA GLU A 153 -11.29 1.98 7.43
C GLU A 153 -10.00 2.80 7.42
N ARG A 154 -8.95 2.29 6.78
CA ARG A 154 -7.65 2.97 6.64
C ARG A 154 -7.27 3.23 5.20
N LEU A 155 -7.62 2.31 4.31
CA LEU A 155 -7.15 2.28 2.94
C LEU A 155 -8.31 2.20 1.94
N LYS A 156 -8.08 2.72 0.73
CA LYS A 156 -8.97 2.57 -0.42
C LYS A 156 -8.18 2.02 -1.61
N ILE A 157 -8.82 1.23 -2.46
CA ILE A 157 -8.22 0.78 -3.73
C ILE A 157 -7.87 2.00 -4.58
N GLY A 158 -6.67 2.00 -5.17
CA GLY A 158 -6.12 3.11 -5.95
C GLY A 158 -5.49 4.23 -5.11
N GLN A 159 -5.52 4.14 -3.78
CA GLN A 159 -4.90 5.15 -2.91
C GLN A 159 -3.37 5.09 -2.99
N ASN A 160 -2.75 6.25 -3.21
CA ASN A 160 -1.32 6.45 -3.03
C ASN A 160 -1.01 6.54 -1.52
N VAL A 161 -0.09 5.72 -1.05
CA VAL A 161 0.31 5.67 0.37
C VAL A 161 1.81 5.65 0.52
N ASN A 162 2.29 6.18 1.63
CA ASN A 162 3.59 5.77 2.17
C ASN A 162 3.37 4.48 2.98
N ILE A 163 4.36 3.60 2.98
CA ILE A 163 4.27 2.30 3.65
C ILE A 163 5.65 1.88 4.14
N VAL A 164 5.73 1.29 5.34
CA VAL A 164 6.99 0.80 5.90
C VAL A 164 7.16 -0.69 5.57
N VAL A 165 8.36 -1.08 5.19
CA VAL A 165 8.74 -2.49 5.03
C VAL A 165 8.90 -3.12 6.41
N LYS A 166 8.01 -4.04 6.78
CA LYS A 166 8.04 -4.71 8.07
C LYS A 166 8.95 -5.94 8.07
N SER A 167 8.85 -6.77 7.03
CA SER A 167 9.74 -7.92 6.85
C SER A 167 9.85 -8.34 5.39
N ILE A 168 10.96 -8.96 5.04
CA ILE A 168 11.23 -9.46 3.68
C ILE A 168 11.60 -10.94 3.74
N ASN A 169 10.82 -11.79 3.07
CA ASN A 169 11.26 -13.14 2.76
C ASN A 169 12.15 -13.10 1.51
N ARG A 170 13.46 -13.16 1.71
CA ARG A 170 14.48 -13.03 0.66
C ARG A 170 14.48 -14.21 -0.34
N GLU A 171 14.00 -15.39 0.07
CA GLU A 171 13.96 -16.57 -0.80
C GLU A 171 12.91 -16.41 -1.89
N ASN A 172 11.67 -16.09 -1.49
CA ASN A 172 10.53 -16.02 -2.40
C ASN A 172 10.09 -14.58 -2.77
N GLY A 173 10.75 -13.56 -2.23
CA GLY A 173 10.46 -12.16 -2.53
C GLY A 173 9.16 -11.63 -1.92
N LYS A 174 8.53 -12.33 -0.97
CA LYS A 174 7.33 -11.85 -0.27
C LYS A 174 7.70 -10.74 0.72
N ILE A 175 6.87 -9.69 0.76
CA ILE A 175 7.11 -8.50 1.56
C ILE A 175 5.91 -8.27 2.48
N SER A 176 6.17 -8.18 3.78
CA SER A 176 5.17 -7.72 4.74
C SER A 176 5.33 -6.21 4.94
N LEU A 177 4.21 -5.51 4.89
CA LEU A 177 4.15 -4.05 4.89
C LEU A 177 3.38 -3.55 6.13
N SER A 178 3.67 -2.32 6.55
CA SER A 178 3.03 -1.69 7.70
C SER A 178 2.66 -0.24 7.41
N TYR A 179 1.36 0.05 7.47
CA TYR A 179 0.83 1.41 7.29
C TYR A 179 0.81 2.15 8.61
N LYS A 180 0.54 1.46 9.73
CA LYS A 180 0.52 2.10 11.06
C LYS A 180 1.88 2.68 11.45
N ASP A 181 2.99 2.09 11.00
CA ASP A 181 4.34 2.58 11.31
C ASP A 181 4.68 3.88 10.57
N THR A 182 3.85 4.32 9.61
CA THR A 182 3.96 5.64 8.97
C THR A 182 3.30 6.76 9.78
N LEU A 183 2.53 6.42 10.81
CA LEU A 183 1.69 7.37 11.55
C LEU A 183 2.44 8.10 12.66
N GLY A 184 3.77 7.96 12.74
CA GLY A 184 4.62 8.50 13.81
C GLY A 184 4.55 7.66 15.08
N THR A 185 5.22 8.09 16.15
CA THR A 185 5.20 7.41 17.45
C THR A 185 3.97 7.78 18.27
N TRP A 186 3.71 7.03 19.35
CA TRP A 186 2.65 7.39 20.29
C TRP A 186 2.91 8.76 20.92
N GLU A 187 4.16 9.04 21.29
CA GLU A 187 4.61 10.27 21.93
C GLU A 187 4.41 11.49 21.03
N GLU A 188 4.84 11.42 19.77
CA GLU A 188 4.66 12.48 18.77
C GLU A 188 3.18 12.82 18.56
N ASN A 189 2.31 11.82 18.59
CA ASN A 189 0.88 12.03 18.45
C ASN A 189 0.26 12.57 19.74
N ALA A 190 0.68 12.09 20.92
CA ALA A 190 0.19 12.55 22.21
C ALA A 190 0.54 14.03 22.47
N GLN A 191 1.72 14.48 22.05
CA GLN A 191 2.16 15.88 22.19
C GLN A 191 1.27 16.90 21.47
N LYS A 192 0.47 16.46 20.49
CA LYS A 192 -0.51 17.31 19.80
C LYS A 192 -1.73 17.65 20.66
N PHE A 193 -1.84 17.06 21.85
CA PHE A 193 -2.98 17.21 22.74
C PHE A 193 -2.56 17.58 24.17
N SER A 194 -3.46 18.22 24.90
CA SER A 194 -3.27 18.65 26.29
C SER A 194 -4.43 18.18 27.16
N VAL A 195 -4.14 17.96 28.45
CA VAL A 195 -5.18 17.68 29.46
C VAL A 195 -6.16 18.85 29.50
N GLY A 196 -7.46 18.55 29.57
CA GLY A 196 -8.53 19.55 29.55
C GLY A 196 -9.14 19.80 28.18
N MET A 197 -8.50 19.35 27.08
CA MET A 197 -9.03 19.52 25.73
C MET A 197 -10.29 18.68 25.49
N ASN A 198 -11.19 19.21 24.67
CA ASN A 198 -12.33 18.48 24.12
C ASN A 198 -12.06 18.17 22.65
N VAL A 199 -12.20 16.91 22.28
CA VAL A 199 -11.89 16.42 20.93
C VAL A 199 -12.95 15.41 20.51
N LYS A 200 -13.11 15.25 19.19
CA LYS A 200 -13.91 14.16 18.63
C LYS A 200 -13.04 12.92 18.53
N GLY A 201 -13.60 11.77 18.87
CA GLY A 201 -12.95 10.47 18.69
C GLY A 201 -13.89 9.45 18.10
N ILE A 202 -13.32 8.39 17.52
CA ILE A 202 -14.05 7.29 16.88
C ILE A 202 -14.03 6.09 17.83
N ILE A 203 -15.21 5.51 18.10
CA ILE A 203 -15.32 4.31 18.94
C ILE A 203 -14.77 3.10 18.17
N ARG A 204 -13.74 2.44 18.73
CA ARG A 204 -13.03 1.33 18.07
C ARG A 204 -13.27 -0.02 18.73
N GLU A 205 -13.28 -0.09 20.04
CA GLU A 205 -13.48 -1.35 20.74
C GLU A 205 -14.21 -1.12 22.05
N THR A 206 -15.17 -1.98 22.35
CA THR A 206 -15.90 -1.96 23.61
C THR A 206 -15.56 -3.23 24.37
N GLU A 207 -14.90 -3.09 25.52
CA GLU A 207 -14.77 -4.17 26.47
C GLU A 207 -15.98 -4.14 27.40
N LYS A 208 -17.15 -4.56 26.88
CA LYS A 208 -18.43 -4.51 27.61
C LYS A 208 -18.34 -5.17 29.00
N ASN A 209 -17.54 -6.22 29.14
CA ASN A 209 -17.37 -6.95 30.40
C ASN A 209 -16.39 -6.27 31.38
N LYS A 210 -15.66 -5.24 30.96
CA LYS A 210 -14.67 -4.52 31.78
C LYS A 210 -14.97 -3.02 31.92
N ASN A 211 -16.18 -2.58 31.56
CA ASN A 211 -16.64 -1.18 31.63
C ASN A 211 -15.73 -0.17 30.88
N GLY A 212 -15.00 -0.63 29.85
CA GLY A 212 -14.08 0.20 29.10
C GLY A 212 -14.46 0.33 27.62
N VAL A 213 -14.25 1.51 27.06
CA VAL A 213 -14.33 1.75 25.61
C VAL A 213 -13.06 2.44 25.12
N PHE A 214 -12.53 1.93 24.02
CA PHE A 214 -11.39 2.50 23.31
C PHE A 214 -11.88 3.45 22.23
N ILE A 215 -11.43 4.69 22.32
CA ILE A 215 -11.81 5.78 21.44
C ILE A 215 -10.52 6.29 20.79
N GLU A 216 -10.46 6.19 19.47
CA GLU A 216 -9.35 6.73 18.69
C GLU A 216 -9.57 8.21 18.44
N ILE A 217 -8.63 9.04 18.89
CA ILE A 217 -8.69 10.50 18.76
C ILE A 217 -8.06 10.93 17.43
N THR A 218 -6.96 10.28 17.06
CA THR A 218 -6.27 10.43 15.78
C THR A 218 -5.67 9.07 15.40
N PRO A 219 -5.41 8.76 14.12
CA PRO A 219 -4.68 7.56 13.75
C PRO A 219 -3.41 7.40 14.60
N ASN A 220 -3.22 6.22 15.21
CA ASN A 220 -2.16 5.92 16.17
C ASN A 220 -2.26 6.57 17.57
N LEU A 221 -3.43 7.09 17.96
CA LEU A 221 -3.65 7.56 19.32
C LEU A 221 -5.03 7.16 19.83
N VAL A 222 -5.04 6.21 20.75
CA VAL A 222 -6.24 5.65 21.36
C VAL A 222 -6.27 6.00 22.84
N GLY A 223 -7.40 6.52 23.30
CA GLY A 223 -7.70 6.69 24.72
C GLY A 223 -8.77 5.73 25.20
N MET A 224 -8.83 5.56 26.51
CA MET A 224 -9.82 4.72 27.18
C MET A 224 -10.78 5.60 27.97
N ALA A 225 -12.08 5.38 27.79
CA ALA A 225 -13.14 5.97 28.61
C ALA A 225 -13.95 4.86 29.30
N GLU A 226 -14.73 5.26 30.30
CA GLU A 226 -15.76 4.39 30.88
C GLU A 226 -16.87 4.16 29.85
N TYR A 227 -17.33 2.92 29.76
CA TYR A 227 -18.43 2.55 28.88
C TYR A 227 -19.75 3.19 29.33
N ARG A 228 -20.56 3.63 28.37
CA ARG A 228 -21.95 4.07 28.55
C ARG A 228 -22.83 3.32 27.55
N GLU A 229 -24.12 3.15 27.85
CA GLU A 229 -25.07 2.56 26.90
C GLU A 229 -25.20 3.42 25.64
N GLY A 230 -25.53 2.78 24.51
CA GLY A 230 -25.72 3.46 23.23
C GLY A 230 -24.44 3.73 22.42
N LEU A 231 -23.27 3.31 22.88
CA LEU A 231 -22.02 3.44 22.12
C LEU A 231 -21.90 2.37 21.03
N GLU A 232 -21.69 2.82 19.79
CA GLU A 232 -21.58 1.98 18.61
C GLU A 232 -20.21 2.12 17.94
N TYR A 233 -19.66 0.99 17.46
CA TYR A 233 -18.42 0.97 16.69
C TYR A 233 -18.47 1.92 15.48
N GLY A 234 -17.40 2.66 15.25
CA GLY A 234 -17.25 3.57 14.11
C GLY A 234 -18.00 4.89 14.24
N LYS A 235 -18.86 5.06 15.25
CA LYS A 235 -19.50 6.35 15.53
C LYS A 235 -18.49 7.30 16.17
N THR A 236 -18.70 8.59 15.88
CA THR A 236 -17.95 9.68 16.48
C THR A 236 -18.58 10.09 17.80
N VAL A 237 -17.77 10.42 18.79
CA VAL A 237 -18.19 10.87 20.13
C VAL A 237 -17.28 12.02 20.60
N ASP A 238 -17.86 12.99 21.30
CA ASP A 238 -17.10 14.07 21.94
C ASP A 238 -16.52 13.57 23.27
N VAL A 239 -15.20 13.73 23.42
CA VAL A 239 -14.46 13.28 24.60
C VAL A 239 -13.62 14.41 25.18
N HIS A 240 -13.50 14.40 26.50
CA HIS A 240 -12.62 15.26 27.26
C HIS A 240 -11.37 14.51 27.68
N ILE A 241 -10.19 15.09 27.45
CA ILE A 241 -8.90 14.49 27.83
C ILE A 241 -8.66 14.72 29.31
N LYS A 242 -8.93 13.71 30.13
CA LYS A 242 -8.78 13.77 31.60
C LYS A 242 -7.34 13.60 32.05
N LYS A 243 -6.56 12.71 31.39
CA LYS A 243 -5.15 12.46 31.72
C LYS A 243 -4.41 11.92 30.51
N ILE A 244 -3.17 12.36 30.32
CA ILE A 244 -2.18 11.73 29.43
C ILE A 244 -1.07 11.17 30.32
N ASP A 245 -0.78 9.89 30.21
CA ASP A 245 0.23 9.16 30.98
C ASP A 245 1.31 8.68 30.01
N TYR A 246 2.41 9.43 29.92
CA TYR A 246 3.49 9.17 28.95
C TYR A 246 4.26 7.89 29.27
N ASP A 247 4.53 7.63 30.56
CA ASP A 247 5.25 6.42 31.00
C ASP A 247 4.51 5.14 30.60
N LYS A 248 3.18 5.15 30.72
CA LYS A 248 2.33 3.99 30.39
C LYS A 248 1.78 4.02 28.97
N LYS A 249 2.06 5.07 28.19
CA LYS A 249 1.47 5.34 26.87
C LYS A 249 -0.05 5.22 26.86
N LYS A 250 -0.72 5.87 27.82
CA LYS A 250 -2.18 5.79 28.01
C LYS A 250 -2.83 7.16 28.06
N ILE A 251 -3.98 7.29 27.40
CA ILE A 251 -4.86 8.46 27.52
C ILE A 251 -6.14 8.04 28.24
N LYS A 252 -6.50 8.74 29.32
CA LYS A 252 -7.80 8.62 29.97
C LYS A 252 -8.74 9.69 29.42
N LEU A 253 -9.88 9.24 28.93
CA LEU A 253 -10.92 10.05 28.33
C LEU A 253 -12.18 10.02 29.19
N VAL A 254 -12.98 11.07 29.08
CA VAL A 254 -14.34 11.12 29.61
C VAL A 254 -15.26 11.46 28.45
N ILE A 255 -16.22 10.60 28.17
CA ILE A 255 -17.28 10.89 27.19
C ILE A 255 -18.16 12.00 27.76
N ARG A 256 -18.47 13.00 26.93
CA ARG A 256 -19.45 14.02 27.31
C ARG A 256 -20.85 13.54 27.00
#